data_AF-A0A0Q2MQM9-F1
#
_entry.id   AF-A0A0Q2MQM9-F1
#
_cell.length_a   1.000
_cell.length_b   1.000
_cell.length_c   1.000
_cell.angle_alpha   90.00
_cell.angle_beta   90.00
_cell.angle_gamma   90.00
#
_symmetry.space_group_name_H-M   'P 1'
#
loop_
_entity.id
_entity.type
_entity.pdbx_description
1 polymer ?
#
loop_
_entity_poly.entity_id
_entity_poly.type
_entity_poly.pdbx_seq_one_letter_code
_entity_poly.pdbx_strand_id
1 'polypeptide(L)'
;MPHLFIVGYENDAERKRVEYLLDKWSNRARISKVRGISFIIDSSDVEGFAEELLSKLDPPTEGKVMVYRVEPEDIGSRVSPTRREIEYLTREEPVVVRKLLKYVLSKFGAYYVSSEGNVSRYRAYTKKGRMEVEVLVEERDNGTAVVIAIEGYGTAVEDMARKLERELSLLL
;
A
#
# COMPACT_ATOMS: atom_id res chain seq x y z
N MET A 1 -1.99 -22.62 -9.17
CA MET A 1 -3.23 -22.17 -9.84
C MET A 1 -3.07 -20.70 -10.20
N PRO A 2 -3.65 -20.22 -11.32
CA PRO A 2 -3.68 -18.79 -11.63
C PRO A 2 -4.57 -18.05 -10.62
N HIS A 3 -4.23 -16.80 -10.32
CA HIS A 3 -5.01 -15.92 -9.44
C HIS A 3 -5.37 -14.64 -10.21
N LEU A 4 -6.61 -14.17 -10.05
CA LEU A 4 -7.08 -12.91 -10.62
C LEU A 4 -6.98 -11.81 -9.56
N PHE A 5 -6.14 -10.81 -9.80
CA PHE A 5 -6.07 -9.61 -8.96
C PHE A 5 -6.85 -8.48 -9.64
N ILE A 6 -7.91 -8.00 -8.99
CA ILE A 6 -8.64 -6.78 -9.39
C ILE A 6 -8.15 -5.65 -8.48
N VAL A 7 -7.43 -4.69 -9.07
CA VAL A 7 -6.78 -3.61 -8.30
C VAL A 7 -7.47 -2.29 -8.61
N GLY A 8 -8.24 -1.78 -7.64
CA GLY A 8 -8.69 -0.39 -7.65
C GLY A 8 -7.51 0.55 -7.38
N TYR A 9 -7.49 1.71 -8.02
CA TYR A 9 -6.49 2.75 -7.79
C TYR A 9 -7.14 4.12 -7.82
N GLU A 10 -6.64 5.05 -7.00
CA GLU A 10 -7.23 6.40 -6.87
C GLU A 10 -6.65 7.38 -7.90
N ASN A 11 -5.44 7.12 -8.41
CA ASN A 11 -4.73 8.03 -9.30
C ASN A 11 -3.74 7.31 -10.23
N ASP A 12 -3.30 8.02 -11.27
CA ASP A 12 -2.37 7.48 -12.27
C ASP A 12 -1.00 7.11 -11.69
N ALA A 13 -0.55 7.80 -10.65
CA ALA A 13 0.71 7.46 -10.00
C ALA A 13 0.64 6.10 -9.30
N GLU A 14 -0.49 5.76 -8.69
CA GLU A 14 -0.74 4.43 -8.12
C GLU A 14 -0.81 3.36 -9.20
N ARG A 15 -1.57 3.61 -10.28
CA ARG A 15 -1.63 2.73 -11.46
C ARG A 15 -0.22 2.39 -11.99
N LYS A 16 0.62 3.41 -12.20
CA LYS A 16 2.01 3.24 -12.68
C LYS A 16 2.88 2.41 -11.73
N ARG A 17 2.69 2.54 -10.42
CA ARG A 17 3.42 1.71 -9.44
C ARG A 17 3.03 0.24 -9.51
N VAL A 18 1.74 -0.05 -9.73
CA VAL A 18 1.25 -1.42 -9.96
C VAL A 18 1.84 -1.98 -11.26
N GLU A 19 1.82 -1.20 -12.35
CA GLU A 19 2.41 -1.62 -13.62
C GLU A 19 3.91 -1.94 -13.49
N TYR A 20 4.67 -1.08 -12.83
CA TYR A 20 6.08 -1.32 -12.54
C TYR A 20 6.29 -2.61 -11.73
N LEU A 21 5.42 -2.90 -10.76
CA LEU A 21 5.48 -4.15 -10.00
C LEU A 21 5.27 -5.37 -10.91
N LEU A 22 4.27 -5.33 -11.80
CA LEU A 22 4.01 -6.41 -12.76
C LEU A 22 5.22 -6.63 -13.68
N ASP A 23 5.81 -5.56 -14.21
CA ASP A 23 6.99 -5.65 -15.08
C ASP A 23 8.18 -6.28 -14.34
N LYS A 24 8.41 -5.87 -13.08
CA LYS A 24 9.47 -6.43 -12.23
C LYS A 24 9.27 -7.92 -11.96
N TRP A 25 8.02 -8.37 -11.84
CA TRP A 25 7.68 -9.77 -11.58
C TRP A 25 7.54 -10.63 -12.84
N SER A 26 7.47 -10.04 -14.03
CA SER A 26 7.34 -10.76 -15.30
C SER A 26 8.45 -11.80 -15.54
N ASN A 27 9.64 -11.57 -14.98
CA ASN A 27 10.77 -12.51 -15.04
C ASN A 27 10.67 -13.67 -14.03
N ARG A 28 9.74 -13.60 -13.08
CA ARG A 28 9.58 -14.57 -11.96
C ARG A 28 8.28 -15.36 -12.04
N ALA A 29 7.27 -14.79 -12.69
CA ALA A 29 5.95 -15.39 -12.83
C ALA A 29 5.35 -15.04 -14.19
N ARG A 30 4.55 -15.95 -14.75
CA ARG A 30 3.74 -15.65 -15.93
C ARG A 30 2.62 -14.68 -15.52
N ILE A 31 2.72 -13.44 -15.98
CA ILE A 31 1.71 -12.40 -15.76
C ILE A 31 1.03 -12.11 -17.09
N SER A 32 -0.30 -12.21 -17.11
CA SER A 32 -1.13 -11.87 -18.26
C SER A 32 -2.24 -10.91 -17.82
N LYS A 33 -2.37 -9.78 -18.51
CA LYS A 33 -3.53 -8.89 -18.37
C LYS A 33 -4.68 -9.45 -19.18
N VAL A 34 -5.89 -9.47 -18.63
CA VAL A 34 -7.10 -9.84 -19.38
C VAL A 34 -7.34 -8.79 -20.45
N ARG A 35 -7.49 -9.21 -21.71
CA ARG A 35 -7.72 -8.33 -22.87
C ARG A 35 -9.14 -8.50 -23.38
N GLY A 36 -9.70 -7.44 -23.96
CA GLY A 36 -11.08 -7.43 -24.44
C GLY A 36 -12.09 -7.13 -23.33
N ILE A 37 -13.34 -7.55 -23.52
CA ILE A 37 -14.42 -7.36 -22.55
C ILE A 37 -14.25 -8.40 -21.44
N SER A 38 -14.15 -7.95 -20.20
CA SER A 38 -13.98 -8.79 -19.00
C SER A 38 -15.08 -8.48 -18.00
N PHE A 39 -15.79 -9.49 -17.51
CA PHE A 39 -16.87 -9.33 -16.55
C PHE A 39 -17.00 -10.57 -15.66
N ILE A 40 -17.66 -10.41 -14.52
CA ILE A 40 -18.08 -11.49 -13.63
C ILE A 40 -19.60 -11.57 -13.75
N ILE A 41 -20.12 -12.78 -13.95
CA ILE A 41 -21.55 -13.07 -13.92
C ILE A 41 -21.80 -14.06 -12.78
N ASP A 42 -22.82 -13.78 -11.98
CA ASP A 42 -23.35 -14.70 -10.98
C ASP A 42 -24.72 -15.19 -11.50
N SER A 43 -24.74 -16.40 -12.04
CA SER A 43 -25.92 -17.01 -12.67
C SER A 43 -25.96 -18.50 -12.38
N SER A 44 -27.17 -19.04 -12.22
CA SER A 44 -27.40 -20.49 -12.15
C SER A 44 -27.42 -21.16 -13.52
N ASP A 45 -27.57 -20.38 -14.60
CA ASP A 45 -27.54 -20.82 -15.99
C ASP A 45 -26.38 -20.11 -16.71
N VAL A 46 -25.18 -20.68 -16.58
CA VAL A 46 -23.97 -20.13 -17.22
C VAL A 46 -23.87 -20.59 -18.67
N GLU A 47 -24.34 -21.80 -18.95
CA GLU A 47 -24.37 -22.40 -20.28
C GLU A 47 -25.29 -21.63 -21.24
N GLY A 48 -26.51 -21.26 -20.81
CA GLY A 48 -27.43 -20.46 -21.62
C GLY A 48 -26.86 -19.08 -21.95
N PHE A 49 -26.25 -18.41 -20.97
CA PHE A 49 -25.54 -17.15 -21.21
C PHE A 49 -24.38 -17.33 -22.20
N ALA A 50 -23.60 -18.39 -22.08
CA ALA A 50 -22.48 -18.66 -22.98
C ALA A 50 -22.94 -18.91 -24.42
N GLU A 51 -24.06 -19.63 -24.61
CA GLU A 51 -24.68 -19.83 -25.91
C GLU A 51 -25.11 -18.49 -26.55
N GLU A 52 -25.82 -17.66 -25.79
CA GLU A 52 -26.20 -16.32 -26.24
C GLU A 52 -24.98 -15.47 -26.61
N LEU A 53 -23.94 -15.45 -25.76
CA LEU A 53 -22.71 -14.71 -26.02
C LEU A 53 -22.00 -15.18 -27.29
N LEU A 54 -21.79 -16.49 -27.44
CA LEU A 54 -21.11 -17.07 -28.60
C LEU A 54 -21.89 -16.82 -29.89
N SER A 55 -23.23 -16.76 -29.84
CA SER A 55 -24.09 -16.42 -30.98
C SER A 55 -23.88 -14.99 -31.51
N LYS A 56 -23.32 -14.09 -30.69
CA LYS A 56 -23.05 -12.70 -31.08
C LYS A 56 -21.65 -12.51 -31.67
N LEU A 57 -20.82 -13.55 -31.73
CA LEU A 57 -19.44 -13.45 -32.21
C LEU A 57 -19.31 -14.03 -33.62
N ASP A 58 -18.51 -13.37 -34.45
CA ASP A 58 -18.17 -13.90 -35.78
C ASP A 58 -17.38 -15.23 -35.65
N PRO A 59 -17.59 -16.22 -36.53
CA PRO A 59 -16.73 -17.41 -36.61
C PRO A 59 -15.28 -17.08 -37.02
N PRO A 60 -14.27 -17.89 -36.62
CA PRO A 60 -14.36 -18.97 -35.64
C PRO A 60 -14.45 -18.42 -34.22
N THR A 61 -15.26 -19.05 -33.37
CA THR A 61 -15.43 -18.66 -31.96
C THR A 61 -14.40 -19.32 -31.04
N GLU A 62 -13.65 -20.30 -31.55
CA GLU A 62 -12.61 -21.01 -30.80
C GLU A 62 -11.54 -20.03 -30.28
N GLY A 63 -11.29 -20.08 -28.97
CA GLY A 63 -10.33 -19.20 -28.30
C GLY A 63 -10.78 -17.74 -28.14
N LYS A 64 -11.95 -17.33 -28.66
CA LYS A 64 -12.47 -15.95 -28.48
C LYS A 64 -13.06 -15.71 -27.09
N VAL A 65 -13.61 -16.77 -26.47
CA VAL A 65 -14.18 -16.72 -25.12
C VAL A 65 -13.36 -17.61 -24.20
N MET A 66 -12.92 -17.04 -23.08
CA MET A 66 -12.25 -17.77 -22.00
C MET A 66 -13.09 -17.64 -20.74
N VAL A 67 -13.53 -18.76 -20.18
CA VAL A 67 -14.33 -18.81 -18.96
C VAL A 67 -13.48 -19.32 -17.81
N TYR A 68 -13.49 -18.60 -16.69
CA TYR A 68 -12.82 -18.99 -15.46
C TYR A 68 -13.84 -19.04 -14.34
N ARG A 69 -13.83 -20.13 -13.57
CA ARG A 69 -14.52 -20.14 -12.27
C ARG A 69 -13.65 -19.39 -11.26
N VAL A 70 -14.22 -18.39 -10.62
CA VAL A 70 -13.54 -17.58 -9.62
C VAL A 70 -14.26 -17.72 -8.29
N GLU A 71 -13.49 -17.83 -7.22
CA GLU A 71 -13.97 -17.79 -5.84
C GLU A 71 -13.23 -16.65 -5.13
N PRO A 72 -13.92 -15.79 -4.37
CA PRO A 72 -13.25 -14.73 -3.62
C PRO A 72 -12.22 -15.33 -2.66
N GLU A 73 -10.97 -14.89 -2.79
CA GLU A 73 -9.90 -15.30 -1.89
C GLU A 73 -9.54 -14.14 -0.96
N ASP A 74 -9.63 -14.37 0.36
CA ASP A 74 -9.19 -13.39 1.35
C ASP A 74 -7.67 -13.45 1.54
N ILE A 75 -6.94 -12.91 0.55
CA ILE A 75 -5.49 -12.68 0.67
C ILE A 75 -5.16 -11.66 1.76
N GLY A 76 -6.06 -10.70 2.03
CA GLY A 76 -5.85 -9.65 3.03
C GLY A 76 -5.68 -10.21 4.45
N SER A 77 -6.40 -11.27 4.81
CA SER A 77 -6.23 -11.95 6.10
C SER A 77 -4.85 -12.60 6.30
N ARG A 78 -4.18 -12.99 5.20
CA ARG A 78 -2.86 -13.65 5.23
C ARG A 78 -1.70 -12.67 5.04
N VAL A 79 -1.98 -11.47 4.55
CA VAL A 79 -1.00 -10.42 4.28
C VAL A 79 -1.48 -9.15 4.95
N SER A 80 -1.03 -8.94 6.19
CA SER A 80 -1.32 -7.73 6.96
C SER A 80 -0.20 -6.71 6.82
N PRO A 81 -0.48 -5.40 6.98
CA PRO A 81 0.57 -4.44 7.16
C PRO A 81 1.36 -4.76 8.43
N THR A 82 2.64 -4.40 8.43
CA THR A 82 3.47 -4.39 9.64
C THR A 82 3.40 -3.01 10.26
N ARG A 83 3.29 -2.95 11.58
CA ARG A 83 3.38 -1.71 12.37
C ARG A 83 4.62 -1.76 13.25
N ARG A 84 5.41 -0.69 13.23
CA ARG A 84 6.53 -0.45 14.15
C ARG A 84 6.28 0.84 14.89
N GLU A 85 6.54 0.82 16.17
CA GLU A 85 6.40 1.98 17.05
C GLU A 85 7.77 2.32 17.64
N ILE A 86 8.08 3.61 17.66
CA ILE A 86 9.31 4.15 18.24
C ILE A 86 8.90 5.23 19.23
N GLU A 87 9.40 5.12 20.45
CA GLU A 87 9.09 6.03 21.54
C GLU A 87 10.36 6.76 21.99
N TYR A 88 10.22 8.06 22.24
CA TYR A 88 11.27 8.91 22.79
C TYR A 88 10.73 9.82 23.88
N LEU A 89 11.57 10.11 24.86
CA LEU A 89 11.37 11.17 25.83
C LEU A 89 12.56 12.11 25.76
N THR A 90 12.29 13.40 25.58
CA THR A 90 13.32 14.44 25.51
C THR A 90 12.98 15.58 26.45
N ARG A 91 13.98 16.37 26.85
CA ARG A 91 13.77 17.60 27.65
C ARG A 91 13.48 18.82 26.79
N GLU A 92 13.58 18.69 25.47
CA GLU A 92 13.30 19.76 24.53
C GLU A 92 11.82 20.14 24.51
N GLU A 93 11.53 21.39 24.17
CA GLU A 93 10.16 21.90 24.08
C GLU A 93 9.39 21.25 22.91
N PRO A 94 8.07 21.02 23.05
CA PRO A 94 7.27 20.34 22.01
C PRO A 94 7.36 21.01 20.63
N VAL A 95 7.50 22.34 20.59
CA VAL A 95 7.62 23.10 19.33
C VAL A 95 8.93 22.80 18.61
N VAL A 96 10.04 22.65 19.34
CA VAL A 96 11.35 22.30 18.78
C VAL A 96 11.32 20.88 18.25
N VAL A 97 10.78 19.95 19.05
CA VAL A 97 10.62 18.54 18.70
C VAL A 97 9.78 18.38 17.42
N ARG A 98 8.64 19.07 17.30
CA ARG A 98 7.81 19.02 16.08
C ARG A 98 8.57 19.51 14.84
N LYS A 99 9.37 20.58 14.96
CA LYS A 99 10.18 21.10 13.84
C LYS A 99 11.26 20.10 13.42
N LEU A 100 11.94 19.50 14.40
CA LEU A 100 12.95 18.47 14.18
C LEU A 100 12.37 17.24 13.47
N LEU A 101 11.25 16.71 13.98
CA LEU A 101 10.58 15.55 13.39
C LEU A 101 10.14 15.83 11.95
N LYS A 102 9.57 17.02 11.68
CA LYS A 102 9.22 17.44 10.32
C LYS A 102 10.44 17.45 9.39
N TYR A 103 11.58 17.96 9.87
CA TYR A 103 12.83 17.96 9.11
C TYR A 103 13.34 16.54 8.82
N VAL A 104 13.42 15.69 9.84
CA VAL A 104 13.90 14.31 9.71
C VAL A 104 13.01 13.50 8.77
N LEU A 105 11.70 13.62 8.90
CA LEU A 105 10.73 12.94 8.02
C LEU A 105 10.86 13.41 6.57
N SER A 106 10.98 14.73 6.37
CA SER A 106 11.21 15.29 5.03
C SER A 106 12.53 14.81 4.42
N LYS A 107 13.61 14.72 5.21
CA LYS A 107 14.90 14.15 4.79
C LYS A 107 14.77 12.70 4.30
N PHE A 108 13.85 11.92 4.87
CA PHE A 108 13.55 10.55 4.44
C PHE A 108 12.43 10.45 3.40
N GLY A 109 12.02 11.58 2.80
CA GLY A 109 11.04 11.61 1.71
C GLY A 109 9.59 11.39 2.17
N ALA A 110 9.32 11.50 3.47
CA ALA A 110 7.96 11.53 3.97
C ALA A 110 7.36 12.93 3.79
N TYR A 111 6.17 12.99 3.22
CA TYR A 111 5.43 14.23 3.02
C TYR A 111 4.23 14.27 3.96
N TYR A 112 3.92 15.47 4.43
CA TYR A 112 2.81 15.72 5.34
C TYR A 112 1.47 15.52 4.65
N VAL A 113 0.51 14.91 5.35
CA VAL A 113 -0.86 14.65 4.86
C VAL A 113 -1.87 15.47 5.65
N SER A 114 -1.89 15.32 6.97
CA SER A 114 -2.88 15.94 7.85
C SER A 114 -2.38 15.98 9.29
N SER A 115 -3.08 16.72 10.15
CA SER A 115 -2.88 16.68 11.59
C SER A 115 -4.23 16.78 12.29
N GLU A 116 -4.36 16.10 13.41
CA GLU A 116 -5.54 16.09 14.25
C GLU A 116 -5.08 16.14 15.71
N GLY A 117 -5.38 17.24 16.41
CA GLY A 117 -4.86 17.49 17.74
C GLY A 117 -3.33 17.47 17.80
N ASN A 118 -2.78 16.58 18.61
CA ASN A 118 -1.34 16.37 18.82
C ASN A 118 -0.72 15.34 17.87
N VAL A 119 -1.51 14.73 16.98
CA VAL A 119 -1.09 13.72 16.00
C VAL A 119 -0.91 14.35 14.62
N SER A 120 0.24 14.11 14.00
CA SER A 120 0.53 14.47 12.61
C SER A 120 0.71 13.22 11.77
N ARG A 121 0.06 13.16 10.61
CA ARG A 121 0.14 12.05 9.65
C ARG A 121 1.00 12.44 8.44
N TYR A 122 1.89 11.53 8.06
CA TYR A 122 2.78 11.64 6.92
C TYR A 122 2.69 10.36 6.07
N ARG A 123 3.04 10.46 4.80
CA ARG A 123 3.18 9.30 3.91
C ARG A 123 4.53 9.32 3.23
N ALA A 124 5.08 8.14 2.96
CA ALA A 124 6.32 7.99 2.21
C ALA A 124 6.20 6.87 1.18
N TYR A 125 6.79 7.10 0.01
CA TYR A 125 6.94 6.08 -1.04
C TYR A 125 8.43 5.81 -1.25
N THR A 126 8.83 4.57 -1.06
CA THR A 126 10.20 4.14 -1.33
C THR A 126 10.21 3.01 -2.35
N LYS A 127 11.40 2.67 -2.85
CA LYS A 127 11.60 1.47 -3.67
C LYS A 127 11.20 0.17 -2.95
N LYS A 128 11.12 0.19 -1.61
CA LYS A 128 10.77 -0.97 -0.76
C LYS A 128 9.27 -1.07 -0.48
N GLY A 129 8.49 -0.01 -0.72
CA GLY A 129 7.07 0.04 -0.43
C GLY A 129 6.57 1.42 -0.01
N ARG A 130 5.24 1.54 0.11
CA ARG A 130 4.53 2.66 0.72
C ARG A 130 4.42 2.43 2.23
N MET A 131 4.50 3.51 2.99
CA MET A 131 4.18 3.51 4.42
C MET A 131 3.43 4.79 4.81
N GLU A 132 2.66 4.69 5.87
CA GLU A 132 2.10 5.80 6.63
C GLU A 132 2.89 5.97 7.93
N VAL A 133 3.10 7.21 8.34
CA VAL A 133 3.80 7.55 9.58
C VAL A 133 2.92 8.49 10.38
N GLU A 134 2.51 8.06 11.56
CA GLU A 134 1.82 8.88 12.54
C GLU A 134 2.81 9.32 13.62
N VAL A 135 2.78 10.60 13.95
CA VAL A 135 3.66 11.21 14.94
C VAL A 135 2.79 11.88 15.99
N LEU A 136 2.82 11.34 17.20
CA LEU A 136 2.23 11.93 18.39
C LEU A 136 3.33 12.67 19.16
N VAL A 137 3.08 13.93 19.50
CA VAL A 137 3.98 14.72 20.35
C VAL A 137 3.16 15.31 21.49
N GLU A 138 3.52 14.96 22.72
CA GLU A 138 2.83 15.36 23.95
C GLU A 138 3.77 16.04 24.92
N GLU A 139 3.32 17.16 25.47
CA GLU A 139 4.00 17.79 26.60
C GLU A 139 3.73 16.99 27.87
N ARG A 140 4.78 16.78 28.66
CA ARG A 140 4.77 16.08 29.95
C ARG A 140 5.53 16.94 30.95
N ASP A 141 5.31 16.71 32.24
CA ASP A 141 5.90 17.53 33.32
C ASP A 141 7.44 17.64 33.24
N ASN A 142 8.11 16.66 32.64
CA ASN A 142 9.57 16.59 32.51
C ASN A 142 10.07 16.66 31.05
N GLY A 143 9.30 17.24 30.13
CA GLY A 143 9.70 17.47 28.75
C GLY A 143 8.66 17.02 27.73
N THR A 144 9.11 16.47 26.61
CA THR A 144 8.24 16.07 25.49
C THR A 144 8.32 14.58 25.24
N ALA A 145 7.17 13.91 25.27
CA ALA A 145 7.01 12.53 24.83
C ALA A 145 6.68 12.49 23.34
N VAL A 146 7.35 11.60 22.60
CA VAL A 146 7.16 11.40 21.17
C VAL A 146 6.87 9.93 20.91
N VAL A 147 5.79 9.67 20.18
CA VAL A 147 5.48 8.33 19.66
C VAL A 147 5.40 8.42 18.14
N ILE A 148 6.17 7.57 17.46
CA ILE A 148 6.19 7.48 16.00
C ILE A 148 5.73 6.08 15.62
N ALA A 149 4.53 5.99 15.04
CA ALA A 149 4.00 4.74 14.49
C ALA A 149 4.20 4.72 12.98
N ILE A 150 4.82 3.66 12.45
CA ILE A 150 5.07 3.45 11.02
C ILE A 150 4.32 2.20 10.61
N GLU A 151 3.45 2.32 9.61
CA GLU A 151 2.65 1.20 9.11
C GLU A 151 2.78 1.06 7.59
N GLY A 152 2.86 -0.17 7.11
CA GLY A 152 2.93 -0.46 5.68
C GLY A 152 3.24 -1.90 5.37
N TYR A 153 3.50 -2.19 4.10
CA TYR A 153 3.77 -3.55 3.62
C TYR A 153 5.24 -3.77 3.26
N GLY A 154 5.69 -5.00 3.46
CA GLY A 154 7.05 -5.44 3.12
C GLY A 154 8.12 -4.77 3.99
N THR A 155 9.34 -4.67 3.45
CA THR A 155 10.53 -4.22 4.21
C THR A 155 10.64 -2.70 4.40
N ALA A 156 9.67 -1.92 3.89
CA ALA A 156 9.71 -0.46 3.95
C ALA A 156 9.60 0.07 5.39
N VAL A 157 8.73 -0.56 6.20
CA VAL A 157 8.47 -0.17 7.59
C VAL A 157 9.74 -0.27 8.43
N GLU A 158 10.39 -1.42 8.42
CA GLU A 158 11.61 -1.69 9.18
C GLU A 158 12.80 -0.84 8.69
N ASP A 159 12.89 -0.56 7.38
CA ASP A 159 13.91 0.33 6.83
C ASP A 159 13.75 1.77 7.31
N MET A 160 12.51 2.27 7.35
CA MET A 160 12.20 3.60 7.87
C MET A 160 12.43 3.67 9.37
N ALA A 161 11.97 2.66 10.13
CA ALA A 161 12.12 2.62 11.58
C ALA A 161 13.58 2.77 11.99
N ARG A 162 14.48 1.94 11.42
CA ARG A 162 15.92 2.01 11.71
C ARG A 162 16.56 3.34 11.31
N LYS A 163 16.07 3.99 10.25
CA LYS A 163 16.56 5.31 9.83
C LYS A 163 16.16 6.38 10.83
N LEU A 164 14.90 6.37 11.27
CA LEU A 164 14.41 7.29 12.29
C LEU A 164 15.10 7.04 13.62
N GLU A 165 15.21 5.79 14.06
CA GLU A 165 15.86 5.44 15.32
C GLU A 165 17.29 5.99 15.40
N ARG A 166 18.08 5.77 14.35
CA ARG A 166 19.47 6.25 14.26
C ARG A 166 19.56 7.77 14.20
N GLU A 167 18.67 8.42 13.45
CA GLU A 167 18.72 9.87 13.30
C GLU A 167 18.26 10.57 14.57
N LEU A 168 17.19 10.08 15.21
CA LEU A 168 16.62 10.66 16.42
C LEU A 168 17.49 10.41 17.65
N SER A 169 18.17 9.26 17.76
CA SER A 169 19.13 9.02 18.86
C SER A 169 20.30 10.00 18.89
N LEU A 170 20.55 10.73 17.80
CA LEU A 170 21.59 11.76 17.72
C LEU A 170 21.07 13.17 18.02
N LEU A 171 19.75 13.35 18.03
CA LEU A 171 19.10 14.67 18.01
C LEU A 171 18.10 14.88 19.17
N LEU A 172 17.67 13.82 19.85
CA LEU A 172 16.76 13.80 21.00
C LEU A 172 17.36 13.05 22.19
#